data_AF-A0A3D0N9J7-F1
#
_entry.id   AF-A0A3D0N9J7-F1
#
_cell.length_a   1.000
_cell.length_b   1.000
_cell.length_c   1.000
_cell.angle_alpha   90.00
_cell.angle_beta   90.00
_cell.angle_gamma   90.00
#
_symmetry.space_group_name_H-M   'P 1'
#
loop_
_entity.id
_entity.type
_entity.pdbx_description
1 polymer ?
#
loop_
_entity_poly.entity_id
_entity_poly.type
_entity_poly.pdbx_seq_one_letter_code
_entity_poly.pdbx_strand_id
1 'polypeptide(L)'
;EEFALGFGRALWGTTRGETTYRLNLIPLGGYVRIAGMEPGGEQTERGFYTFARWKGALVLFAGAFMNVVLAALAFIAVTLASGMGVFPSTEINIRKVLPDTPSAKVDIRPGDQLIALDGANDSLLITEVESGGLADRAGLKAY
;
A
#
# COMPACT_ATOMS: atom_id res chain seq x y z
N GLU A 1 31.04 -8.93 17.21
CA GLU A 1 29.93 -8.84 16.21
C GLU A 1 29.17 -7.54 16.41
N GLU A 2 28.50 -7.01 15.39
CA GLU A 2 27.73 -5.77 15.51
C GLU A 2 26.34 -5.93 14.91
N PHE A 3 25.32 -5.52 15.67
CA PHE A 3 23.95 -5.33 15.18
C PHE A 3 23.64 -3.85 15.24
N ALA A 4 23.36 -3.23 14.10
CA ALA A 4 23.03 -1.81 14.03
C ALA A 4 21.66 -1.62 13.39
N LEU A 5 20.79 -0.84 14.06
CA LEU A 5 19.57 -0.32 13.46
C LEU A 5 19.88 1.09 12.91
N GLY A 6 19.68 1.27 11.61
CA GLY A 6 19.93 2.52 10.91
C GLY A 6 21.38 2.75 10.47
N PHE A 7 21.64 3.92 9.88
CA PHE A 7 22.95 4.33 9.35
C PHE A 7 23.48 5.63 9.97
N GLY A 8 24.78 5.87 9.82
CA GLY A 8 25.46 7.10 10.24
C GLY A 8 25.96 7.08 11.68
N ARG A 9 25.99 8.24 12.34
CA ARG A 9 26.42 8.37 13.74
C ARG A 9 25.50 7.57 14.67
N ALA A 10 26.08 6.86 15.62
CA ALA A 10 25.30 6.20 16.67
C ALA A 10 24.69 7.24 17.61
N LEU A 11 23.39 7.09 17.86
CA LEU A 11 22.66 7.79 18.91
C LEU A 11 22.85 7.08 20.24
N TRP A 12 22.81 5.76 20.22
CA TRP A 12 22.97 4.93 21.40
C TRP A 12 23.62 3.60 21.02
N GLY A 13 24.33 2.98 21.95
CA GLY A 13 24.87 1.65 21.77
C GLY A 13 25.16 0.98 23.10
N THR A 14 24.99 -0.33 23.14
CA THR A 14 25.33 -1.16 24.30
C THR A 14 25.97 -2.45 23.81
N THR A 15 27.03 -2.89 24.48
CA THR A 15 27.66 -4.18 24.21
C THR A 15 27.13 -5.18 25.22
N ARG A 16 26.53 -6.26 24.73
CA ARG A 16 26.08 -7.39 25.55
C ARG A 16 26.82 -8.64 25.09
N GLY A 17 27.71 -9.15 25.95
CA GLY A 17 28.60 -10.24 25.60
C GLY A 17 29.58 -9.81 24.51
N GLU A 18 29.58 -10.52 23.38
CA GLU A 18 30.46 -10.30 22.23
C GLU A 18 29.78 -9.46 21.11
N THR A 19 28.51 -9.08 21.30
CA THR A 19 27.71 -8.35 20.31
C THR A 19 27.47 -6.92 20.75
N THR A 20 27.87 -5.96 19.91
CA THR A 20 27.56 -4.55 20.09
C THR A 20 26.27 -4.21 19.36
N TYR A 21 25.27 -3.75 20.11
CA TYR A 21 23.99 -3.29 19.59
C TYR A 21 24.03 -1.77 19.46
N ARG A 22 23.72 -1.24 18.28
CA ARG A 22 23.74 0.20 17.99
C ARG A 22 22.41 0.67 17.43
N LEU A 23 22.00 1.85 17.87
CA LEU A 23 20.92 2.61 17.28
C LEU A 23 21.55 3.85 16.64
N ASN A 24 21.42 3.97 15.33
CA ASN A 24 22.02 5.05 14.54
C ASN A 24 21.01 6.15 14.21
N LEU A 25 21.53 7.34 13.87
CA LEU A 25 20.75 8.55 13.63
C LEU A 25 19.72 8.40 12.51
N ILE A 26 20.10 7.76 11.40
CA ILE A 26 19.21 7.59 10.25
C ILE A 26 18.48 6.25 10.43
N PRO A 27 17.16 6.21 10.70
CA PRO A 27 16.45 4.98 11.06
C PRO A 27 16.13 4.08 9.84
N LEU A 28 16.76 4.34 8.70
CA LEU A 28 16.53 3.57 7.48
C LEU A 28 17.37 2.30 7.53
N GLY A 29 16.71 1.14 7.54
CA GLY A 29 17.36 -0.16 7.49
C GLY A 29 18.15 -0.52 8.75
N GLY A 30 19.12 -1.40 8.58
CA GLY A 30 19.99 -1.91 9.64
C GLY A 30 20.88 -3.01 9.05
N TYR A 31 21.94 -3.37 9.75
CA TYR A 31 22.84 -4.42 9.31
C TYR A 31 23.36 -5.25 10.48
N VAL A 32 23.74 -6.48 10.16
CA VAL A 32 24.39 -7.39 11.09
C VAL A 32 25.77 -7.69 10.53
N ARG A 33 26.81 -7.26 11.24
CA ARG A 33 28.20 -7.62 10.97
C ARG A 33 28.55 -8.86 11.76
N ILE A 34 28.65 -9.97 11.05
CA ILE A 34 29.08 -11.25 11.58
C ILE A 34 30.54 -11.45 11.16
N ALA A 35 31.38 -11.89 12.11
CA ALA A 35 32.78 -12.16 11.86
C ALA A 35 32.95 -13.14 10.68
N GLY A 36 33.94 -12.89 9.83
CA GLY A 36 34.24 -13.73 8.68
C GLY A 36 33.37 -13.54 7.43
N MET A 37 32.35 -12.67 7.40
CA MET A 37 31.62 -12.34 6.15
C MET A 37 32.27 -11.22 5.31
N GLU A 38 33.19 -10.44 5.90
CA GLU A 38 33.84 -9.32 5.21
C GLU A 38 35.06 -9.78 4.39
N PRO A 39 35.20 -9.35 3.12
CA PRO A 39 36.38 -9.66 2.31
C PRO A 39 37.65 -9.11 2.98
N GLY A 40 38.59 -9.99 3.32
CA GLY A 40 39.84 -9.62 4.00
C GLY A 40 39.72 -9.45 5.53
N GLY A 41 38.57 -9.75 6.13
CA GLY A 41 38.42 -9.79 7.58
C GLY A 41 39.17 -10.97 8.22
N GLU A 42 39.50 -10.85 9.50
CA GLU A 42 40.13 -11.93 10.25
C GLU A 42 39.24 -13.19 10.23
N GLN A 43 39.81 -14.31 9.79
CA GLN A 43 39.15 -15.61 9.92
C GLN A 43 39.20 -16.05 11.38
N THR A 44 38.14 -15.73 12.11
CA THR A 44 37.96 -16.17 13.50
C THR A 44 37.41 -17.60 13.54
N GLU A 45 37.78 -18.38 14.57
CA GLU A 45 37.26 -19.74 14.83
C GLU A 45 35.71 -19.80 14.89
N ARG A 46 35.06 -18.69 15.22
CA ARG A 46 33.59 -18.52 15.26
C ARG A 46 33.04 -17.69 14.09
N GLY A 47 33.74 -17.64 12.96
CA GLY A 47 33.29 -16.91 11.78
C GLY A 47 32.07 -17.54 11.11
N PHE A 48 31.35 -16.77 10.32
CA PHE A 48 30.18 -17.24 9.56
C PHE A 48 30.45 -18.53 8.75
N TYR A 49 31.65 -18.64 8.19
CA TYR A 49 32.08 -19.81 7.42
C TYR A 49 32.44 -21.04 8.26
N THR A 50 32.56 -20.92 9.58
CA THR A 50 32.77 -22.07 10.49
C THR A 50 31.46 -22.67 10.98
N PHE A 51 30.34 -21.96 10.83
CA PHE A 51 29.02 -22.50 11.15
C PHE A 51 28.59 -23.60 10.17
N ALA A 52 27.76 -24.52 10.66
CA ALA A 52 27.08 -25.49 9.80
C ALA A 52 26.26 -24.75 8.72
N ARG A 53 26.33 -25.24 7.47
CA ARG A 53 25.77 -24.57 6.27
C ARG A 53 24.29 -24.17 6.41
N TRP A 54 23.50 -24.94 7.14
CA TRP A 54 22.08 -24.64 7.38
C TRP A 54 21.86 -23.41 8.28
N LYS A 55 22.75 -23.16 9.25
CA LYS A 55 22.69 -21.96 10.10
C LYS A 55 22.98 -20.71 9.27
N GLY A 56 23.99 -20.77 8.42
CA GLY A 56 24.29 -19.69 7.47
C GLY A 56 23.13 -19.43 6.50
N ALA A 57 22.48 -20.48 5.99
CA ALA A 57 21.29 -20.35 5.16
C ALA A 57 20.12 -19.64 5.88
N LEU A 58 19.89 -19.97 7.15
CA LEU A 58 18.89 -19.29 7.99
C LEU A 58 19.18 -17.80 8.17
N VAL A 59 20.45 -17.43 8.39
CA VAL A 59 20.86 -16.03 8.55
C VAL A 59 20.62 -15.25 7.24
N LEU A 60 21.01 -15.82 6.10
CA LEU A 60 20.77 -15.22 4.79
C LEU A 60 19.27 -15.08 4.50
N PHE A 61 18.48 -16.11 4.82
CA PHE A 61 17.03 -16.08 4.69
C PHE A 61 16.41 -15.00 5.58
N ALA A 62 16.85 -14.86 6.84
CA ALA A 62 16.36 -13.84 7.75
C ALA A 62 16.56 -12.42 7.17
N GLY A 63 17.70 -12.16 6.50
CA GLY A 63 17.93 -10.90 5.81
C GLY A 63 16.89 -10.61 4.72
N ALA A 64 16.65 -11.58 3.82
CA ALA A 64 15.64 -11.43 2.76
C ALA A 64 14.22 -11.32 3.32
N PHE A 65 13.88 -12.11 4.33
CA PHE A 65 12.60 -12.10 5.02
C PHE A 65 12.31 -10.74 5.66
N MET A 66 13.31 -10.11 6.29
CA MET A 66 13.13 -8.79 6.90
C MET A 66 12.80 -7.69 5.89
N ASN A 67 13.20 -7.81 4.63
CA ASN A 67 12.78 -6.86 3.58
C ASN A 67 11.27 -6.98 3.29
N VAL A 68 10.73 -8.20 3.29
CA VAL A 68 9.28 -8.44 3.12
C VAL A 68 8.51 -7.86 4.31
N VAL A 69 9.02 -8.08 5.53
CA VAL A 69 8.43 -7.52 6.75
C VAL A 69 8.46 -5.98 6.70
N LEU A 70 9.59 -5.39 6.32
CA LEU A 70 9.72 -3.94 6.19
C LEU A 70 8.75 -3.37 5.15
N ALA A 71 8.60 -4.02 4.01
CA ALA A 71 7.65 -3.62 2.97
C ALA A 71 6.19 -3.70 3.47
N ALA A 72 5.83 -4.77 4.18
CA ALA A 72 4.50 -4.91 4.78
C ALA A 72 4.21 -3.82 5.82
N LEU A 73 5.17 -3.53 6.71
CA LEU A 73 5.04 -2.46 7.69
C LEU A 73 4.94 -1.08 7.03
N ALA A 74 5.74 -0.81 6.00
CA ALA A 74 5.65 0.43 5.23
C ALA A 74 4.29 0.57 4.55
N PHE A 75 3.78 -0.48 3.92
CA PHE A 75 2.46 -0.49 3.28
C PHE A 75 1.34 -0.22 4.30
N ILE A 76 1.39 -0.86 5.47
CA ILE A 76 0.45 -0.62 6.57
C ILE A 76 0.55 0.84 7.03
N ALA A 77 1.76 1.34 7.27
CA ALA A 77 1.97 2.71 7.75
C ALA A 77 1.42 3.75 6.76
N VAL A 78 1.67 3.57 5.45
CA VAL A 78 1.14 4.43 4.39
C VAL A 78 -0.38 4.35 4.34
N THR A 79 -0.96 3.15 4.41
CA THR A 79 -2.43 2.96 4.38
C THR A 79 -3.10 3.61 5.60
N LEU A 80 -2.49 3.51 6.79
CA LEU A 80 -3.00 4.15 7.99
C LEU A 80 -2.87 5.68 7.94
N ALA A 81 -1.77 6.20 7.37
CA ALA A 81 -1.51 7.63 7.29
C ALA A 81 -2.32 8.34 6.18
N SER A 82 -2.50 7.70 5.02
CA SER A 82 -3.24 8.23 3.88
C SER A 82 -4.72 7.87 3.88
N GLY A 83 -5.13 6.97 4.79
CA GLY A 83 -6.44 6.35 4.78
C GLY A 83 -6.53 5.21 3.76
N MET A 84 -7.51 4.31 3.95
CA MET A 84 -7.86 3.36 2.90
C MET A 84 -8.41 4.15 1.72
N GLY A 85 -7.75 4.05 0.57
CA GLY A 85 -8.32 4.54 -0.69
C GLY A 85 -9.66 3.84 -0.86
N VAL A 86 -10.76 4.58 -0.62
CA VAL A 86 -12.07 4.15 -1.07
C VAL A 86 -11.93 4.18 -2.58
N PHE A 87 -11.76 3.01 -3.21
CA PHE A 87 -11.96 2.92 -4.65
C PHE A 87 -13.31 3.59 -4.89
N PRO A 88 -13.40 4.67 -5.70
CA PRO A 88 -14.68 5.27 -5.96
C PRO A 88 -15.52 4.12 -6.50
N SER A 89 -16.51 3.70 -5.69
CA SER A 89 -17.46 2.73 -6.15
C SER A 89 -18.06 3.34 -7.42
N THR A 90 -18.26 2.56 -8.47
CA THR A 90 -18.98 3.03 -9.67
C THR A 90 -20.47 3.25 -9.35
N GLU A 91 -20.79 3.50 -8.08
CA GLU A 91 -22.12 3.78 -7.60
C GLU A 91 -22.41 5.24 -7.87
N ILE A 92 -23.29 5.44 -8.85
CA ILE A 92 -23.74 6.76 -9.26
C ILE A 92 -24.82 7.17 -8.26
N ASN A 93 -24.41 7.91 -7.24
CA ASN A 93 -25.32 8.48 -6.25
C ASN A 93 -25.82 9.85 -6.71
N ILE A 94 -27.13 10.06 -6.68
CA ILE A 94 -27.75 11.32 -7.05
C ILE A 94 -27.48 12.34 -5.96
N ARG A 95 -26.56 13.29 -6.22
CA ARG A 95 -26.15 14.28 -5.22
C ARG A 95 -27.17 15.40 -5.01
N LYS A 96 -27.85 15.81 -6.09
CA LYS A 96 -28.82 16.90 -6.07
C LYS A 96 -29.77 16.79 -7.26
N VAL A 97 -31.04 17.08 -7.02
CA VAL A 97 -32.04 17.26 -8.07
C VAL A 97 -32.44 18.74 -8.09
N LEU A 98 -32.46 19.35 -9.28
CA LEU A 98 -32.87 20.74 -9.44
C LEU A 98 -34.40 20.84 -9.53
N PRO A 99 -35.01 21.90 -8.97
CA PRO A 99 -36.44 22.13 -9.11
C PRO A 99 -36.82 22.31 -10.60
N ASP A 100 -38.08 21.98 -10.92
CA ASP A 100 -38.68 22.09 -12.27
C ASP A 100 -38.05 21.23 -13.38
N THR A 101 -37.20 20.26 -13.04
CA THR A 101 -36.62 19.30 -13.99
C THR A 101 -37.49 18.04 -14.16
N PRO A 102 -37.36 17.30 -15.29
CA PRO A 102 -38.01 16.00 -15.46
C PRO A 102 -37.74 15.05 -14.28
N SER A 103 -36.50 15.02 -13.78
CA SER A 103 -36.11 14.20 -12.62
C SER A 103 -36.88 14.55 -11.34
N ALA A 104 -37.18 15.83 -11.10
CA ALA A 104 -37.97 16.27 -9.95
C ALA A 104 -39.45 15.82 -10.02
N LYS A 105 -39.98 15.60 -11.22
CA LYS A 105 -41.38 15.16 -11.43
C LYS A 105 -41.59 13.67 -11.17
N VAL A 106 -40.52 12.87 -11.18
CA VAL A 106 -40.56 11.40 -11.05
C VAL A 106 -40.08 10.93 -9.66
N ASP A 107 -40.16 11.82 -8.65
CA ASP A 107 -39.78 11.56 -7.25
C ASP A 107 -38.35 11.01 -7.05
N ILE A 108 -37.44 11.37 -7.95
CA ILE A 108 -36.01 11.10 -7.77
C ILE A 108 -35.47 12.02 -6.68
N ARG A 109 -34.77 11.47 -5.68
CA ARG A 109 -34.31 12.20 -4.50
C ARG A 109 -32.78 12.18 -4.36
N PRO A 110 -32.20 13.20 -3.70
CA PRO A 110 -30.81 13.15 -3.29
C PRO A 110 -30.55 11.94 -2.39
N GLY A 111 -29.52 11.16 -2.71
CA GLY A 111 -29.18 9.91 -2.03
C GLY A 111 -29.66 8.66 -2.73
N ASP A 112 -30.51 8.77 -3.76
CA ASP A 112 -30.87 7.61 -4.59
C ASP A 112 -29.65 7.13 -5.38
N GLN A 113 -29.53 5.81 -5.53
CA GLN A 113 -28.49 5.16 -6.32
C GLN A 113 -29.03 4.78 -7.70
N LEU A 114 -28.38 5.26 -8.76
CA LEU A 114 -28.70 4.87 -10.12
C LEU A 114 -28.01 3.53 -10.43
N ILE A 115 -28.80 2.47 -10.52
CA ILE A 115 -28.32 1.10 -10.74
C ILE A 115 -28.10 0.82 -12.24
N ALA A 116 -29.01 1.29 -13.10
CA ALA A 116 -28.93 1.17 -14.55
C ALA A 116 -29.80 2.23 -15.24
N LEU A 117 -29.46 2.60 -16.47
CA LEU A 117 -30.25 3.44 -17.36
C LEU A 117 -30.50 2.66 -18.66
N ASP A 118 -31.75 2.39 -19.01
CA ASP A 118 -32.15 1.62 -20.21
C ASP A 118 -31.40 0.28 -20.36
N GLY A 119 -31.09 -0.38 -19.24
CA GLY A 119 -30.35 -1.65 -19.20
C GLY A 119 -28.82 -1.53 -19.27
N ALA A 120 -28.28 -0.32 -19.48
CA ALA A 120 -26.86 -0.03 -19.41
C ALA A 120 -26.44 0.30 -17.98
N ASN A 121 -25.40 -0.39 -17.50
CA ASN A 121 -24.82 -0.25 -16.16
C ASN A 121 -23.33 0.13 -16.17
N ASP A 122 -22.69 0.15 -17.35
CA ASP A 122 -21.24 0.32 -17.49
C ASP A 122 -20.81 1.74 -17.88
N SER A 123 -21.70 2.58 -18.44
CA SER A 123 -21.37 3.96 -18.83
C SER A 123 -22.57 4.91 -18.86
N LEU A 124 -22.39 6.14 -18.36
CA LEU A 124 -23.38 7.23 -18.40
C LEU A 124 -23.29 8.11 -19.65
N LEU A 125 -22.42 7.78 -20.61
CA LEU A 125 -22.36 8.50 -21.87
C LEU A 125 -23.60 8.11 -22.68
N ILE A 126 -24.57 9.02 -22.73
CA ILE A 126 -25.69 8.94 -23.65
C ILE A 126 -25.09 9.12 -25.05
N THR A 127 -24.72 8.00 -25.67
CA THR A 127 -24.09 7.97 -26.99
C THR A 127 -25.16 8.00 -28.07
N GLU A 128 -26.36 7.52 -27.74
CA GLU A 128 -27.51 7.49 -28.64
C GLU A 128 -28.80 7.65 -27.83
N VAL A 129 -29.78 8.38 -28.40
CA VAL A 129 -31.13 8.52 -27.83
C VAL A 129 -32.11 7.97 -28.86
N GLU A 130 -32.80 6.90 -28.50
CA GLU A 130 -33.82 6.29 -29.37
C GLU A 130 -35.07 7.17 -29.43
N SER A 131 -35.51 7.52 -30.65
CA SER A 131 -36.69 8.35 -30.86
C SER A 131 -37.95 7.66 -30.33
N GLY A 132 -38.69 8.36 -29.46
CA GLY A 132 -39.88 7.83 -28.79
C GLY A 132 -39.59 7.04 -27.50
N GLY A 133 -38.32 6.80 -27.16
CA GLY A 133 -37.86 6.15 -25.92
C GLY A 133 -38.02 7.04 -24.67
N LEU A 134 -37.75 6.48 -23.49
CA LEU A 134 -37.89 7.22 -22.22
C LEU A 134 -36.95 8.42 -22.15
N ALA A 135 -35.71 8.28 -22.64
CA ALA A 135 -34.74 9.37 -22.71
C ALA A 135 -35.19 10.52 -23.64
N ASP A 136 -35.75 10.21 -24.81
CA ASP A 136 -36.28 11.20 -25.76
C ASP A 136 -37.49 11.95 -25.17
N ARG A 137 -38.41 11.23 -24.52
CA ARG A 137 -39.56 11.82 -23.81
C ARG A 137 -39.16 12.69 -22.62
N ALA A 138 -38.02 12.37 -21.99
CA ALA A 138 -37.43 13.18 -20.94
C ALA A 138 -36.65 14.40 -21.47
N GLY A 139 -36.54 14.56 -22.79
CA GLY A 139 -35.81 15.66 -23.43
C GLY A 139 -34.30 15.56 -23.30
N LEU A 140 -33.77 14.36 -23.03
CA LEU A 140 -32.33 14.12 -22.96
C LEU A 140 -31.75 14.11 -24.38
N LYS A 141 -30.55 14.66 -24.53
CA LYS A 141 -29.80 14.66 -25.79
C LYS A 141 -28.57 13.77 -25.62
N ALA A 142 -28.21 13.05 -26.68
CA ALA A 142 -26.90 12.43 -26.77
C ALA A 142 -25.82 13.52 -26.69
N TYR A 143 -24.71 13.19 -26.05
CA TYR A 143 -23.57 14.10 -25.89
C TYR A 143 -22.74 14.17 -27.17
#